data_AF-A0A1S2KJF2-F1
#
_entry.id   AF-A0A1S2KJF2-F1
#
_cell.length_a   1.000
_cell.length_b   1.000
_cell.length_c   1.000
_cell.angle_alpha   90.00
_cell.angle_beta   90.00
_cell.angle_gamma   90.00
#
_symmetry.space_group_name_H-M   'P 1'
#
loop_
_entity.id
_entity.type
_entity.pdbx_description
1 polymer ?
#
loop_
_entity_poly.entity_id
_entity_poly.type
_entity_poly.pdbx_seq_one_letter_code
_entity_poly.pdbx_strand_id
1 'polypeptide(L)'
;MLALPAPPHEWAVLTGRIDAVAWRTVVAATPDEQRRALAALLGVWSRQPFAETGSSWRIGRAPEQRIAALRADGFAVASGPERSGLAPFLQRAADPVPDDAEECATHTIAADDSTRLPRLLGLLAGQGPLPVPEEAVDLFRWRTGVARPIAALVLDGFAGSDDYGAHRKLVRSKPYKADQNTLHAYDEFRRRLGPAGQRTVLAAAVPGDPEELWAPGGMTAAADRMAAAWAQLLGGAPYTDDGSHAAALAADHGLPQIWATALLTGRLETPLDADGMQAAATAVAWALAERPVEDPAAQGARVLLGELTDLPADLLTALHKLADRSTTTLVPPGQYETNPLFSVPDLVDDVATALGVSRDAAALHLQLHALDRPSDRTVRRWNSWSIDHHRTVRKELTAAKAPRPKTAAPAEAPASVPAPAHERFTRAWAHSAARPETKA
;
A
#
# COMPACT_ATOMS: atom_id res chain seq x y z
N MET A 1 -38.59 -26.26 -8.33
CA MET A 1 -37.55 -26.81 -7.44
C MET A 1 -36.69 -25.67 -6.95
N LEU A 2 -36.82 -25.28 -5.68
CA LEU A 2 -35.87 -24.38 -5.03
C LEU A 2 -34.61 -25.21 -4.77
N ALA A 3 -33.45 -24.77 -5.27
CA ALA A 3 -32.18 -25.39 -4.96
C ALA A 3 -31.99 -25.35 -3.42
N LEU A 4 -31.55 -26.45 -2.82
CA LEU A 4 -31.17 -26.46 -1.41
C LEU A 4 -30.05 -25.42 -1.22
N PRO A 5 -30.06 -24.65 -0.12
CA PRO A 5 -28.96 -23.75 0.21
C PRO A 5 -27.66 -24.53 0.18
N ALA A 6 -26.62 -23.95 -0.42
CA ALA A 6 -25.29 -24.54 -0.35
C ALA A 6 -24.91 -24.78 1.13
N PRO A 7 -24.29 -25.92 1.47
CA PRO A 7 -23.88 -26.18 2.84
C PRO A 7 -22.95 -25.07 3.32
N PRO A 8 -23.12 -24.56 4.56
CA PRO A 8 -22.35 -23.45 5.06
C PRO A 8 -20.85 -23.75 4.97
N HIS A 9 -20.08 -22.73 4.59
CA HIS A 9 -18.62 -22.84 4.55
C HIS A 9 -18.06 -23.00 5.96
N GLU A 10 -16.94 -23.70 6.05
CA GLU A 10 -16.23 -23.95 7.30
C GLU A 10 -15.72 -22.62 7.89
N TRP A 11 -16.36 -22.14 8.95
CA TRP A 11 -16.02 -20.87 9.59
C TRP A 11 -14.91 -21.02 10.66
N ALA A 12 -14.71 -22.22 11.21
CA ALA A 12 -13.72 -22.49 12.24
C ALA A 12 -12.30 -22.09 11.81
N VAL A 13 -11.99 -22.17 10.51
CA VAL A 13 -10.71 -21.76 9.90
C VAL A 13 -10.39 -20.26 10.01
N LEU A 14 -11.36 -19.45 10.46
CA LEU A 14 -11.20 -18.03 10.73
C LEU A 14 -10.73 -17.74 12.16
N THR A 15 -10.69 -18.74 13.05
CA THR A 15 -10.22 -18.58 14.43
C THR A 15 -8.76 -18.14 14.44
N GLY A 16 -8.48 -16.99 15.06
CA GLY A 16 -7.16 -16.33 15.04
C GLY A 16 -6.75 -15.76 13.68
N ARG A 17 -7.68 -15.68 12.71
CA ARG A 17 -7.45 -15.19 11.33
C ARG A 17 -8.62 -14.34 10.81
N ILE A 18 -9.46 -13.81 11.71
CA ILE A 18 -10.66 -13.05 11.34
C ILE A 18 -10.31 -11.74 10.64
N ASP A 19 -9.07 -11.25 10.80
CA ASP A 19 -8.55 -10.09 10.10
C ASP A 19 -8.62 -10.19 8.57
N ALA A 20 -8.53 -11.40 8.01
CA ALA A 20 -8.74 -11.59 6.58
C ALA A 20 -10.15 -11.17 6.14
N VAL A 21 -11.15 -11.39 7.01
CA VAL A 21 -12.53 -10.94 6.80
C VAL A 21 -12.65 -9.44 7.06
N ALA A 22 -12.01 -8.94 8.11
CA ALA A 22 -11.99 -7.50 8.41
C ALA A 22 -11.42 -6.68 7.24
N TRP A 23 -10.28 -7.10 6.67
CA TRP A 23 -9.71 -6.48 5.48
C TRP A 23 -10.68 -6.46 4.30
N ARG A 24 -11.26 -7.61 3.94
CA ARG A 24 -12.27 -7.69 2.87
C ARG A 24 -13.49 -6.83 3.18
N THR A 25 -13.83 -6.61 4.44
CA THR A 25 -14.96 -5.76 4.82
C THR A 25 -14.67 -4.28 4.62
N VAL A 26 -13.42 -3.83 4.74
CA VAL A 26 -13.07 -2.40 4.65
C VAL A 26 -12.68 -1.96 3.24
N VAL A 27 -12.07 -2.81 2.41
CA VAL A 27 -11.60 -2.41 1.07
C VAL A 27 -12.75 -2.11 0.09
N ALA A 28 -12.61 -1.05 -0.70
CA ALA A 28 -13.67 -0.54 -1.58
C ALA A 28 -14.08 -1.52 -2.69
N ALA A 29 -13.20 -2.42 -3.12
CA ALA A 29 -13.50 -3.41 -4.15
C ALA A 29 -14.57 -4.43 -3.76
N THR A 30 -14.82 -4.61 -2.45
CA THR A 30 -15.85 -5.54 -1.98
C THR A 30 -17.26 -5.02 -2.31
N PRO A 31 -18.08 -5.79 -3.05
CA PRO A 31 -19.45 -5.38 -3.35
C PRO A 31 -20.29 -5.14 -2.10
N ASP A 32 -21.18 -4.15 -2.11
CA ASP A 32 -21.94 -3.73 -0.92
C ASP A 32 -22.74 -4.86 -0.27
N GLU A 33 -23.32 -5.76 -1.06
CA GLU A 33 -24.03 -6.93 -0.53
C GLU A 33 -23.10 -7.86 0.25
N GLN A 34 -21.92 -8.16 -0.32
CA GLN A 34 -20.91 -8.96 0.36
C GLN A 34 -20.39 -8.22 1.59
N ARG A 35 -20.12 -6.92 1.49
CA ARG A 35 -19.66 -6.08 2.61
C ARG A 35 -20.64 -6.13 3.78
N ARG A 36 -21.95 -6.02 3.53
CA ARG A 36 -22.98 -6.14 4.57
C ARG A 36 -22.95 -7.52 5.23
N ALA A 37 -22.80 -8.60 4.46
CA ALA A 37 -22.71 -9.95 4.99
C ALA A 37 -21.44 -10.15 5.84
N LEU A 38 -20.29 -9.65 5.39
CA LEU A 38 -19.03 -9.72 6.15
C LEU A 38 -19.11 -8.87 7.42
N ALA A 39 -19.67 -7.66 7.35
CA ALA A 39 -19.88 -6.82 8.53
C ALA A 39 -20.80 -7.48 9.57
N ALA A 40 -21.88 -8.13 9.13
CA ALA A 40 -22.76 -8.90 10.01
C ALA A 40 -22.02 -10.08 10.67
N LEU A 41 -21.18 -10.79 9.91
CA LEU A 41 -20.32 -11.85 10.43
C LEU A 41 -19.36 -11.31 11.50
N LEU A 42 -18.66 -10.22 11.25
CA LEU A 42 -17.76 -9.59 12.23
C LEU A 42 -18.51 -9.13 13.48
N GLY A 43 -19.72 -8.60 13.31
CA GLY A 43 -20.59 -8.24 14.42
C GLY A 43 -20.95 -9.44 15.30
N VAL A 44 -21.33 -10.58 14.69
CA VAL A 44 -21.57 -11.82 15.45
C VAL A 44 -20.30 -12.35 16.09
N TRP A 45 -19.18 -12.33 15.37
CA TRP A 45 -17.88 -12.80 15.81
C TRP A 45 -17.39 -12.07 17.07
N SER A 46 -17.49 -10.75 17.09
CA SER A 46 -17.06 -9.91 18.22
C SER A 46 -17.77 -10.22 19.55
N ARG A 47 -18.90 -10.92 19.51
CA ARG A 47 -19.66 -11.34 20.71
C ARG A 47 -19.38 -12.77 21.16
N GLN A 48 -18.46 -13.46 20.48
CA GLN A 48 -18.14 -14.86 20.79
C GLN A 48 -16.97 -14.91 21.78
N PRO A 49 -16.90 -15.95 22.65
CA PRO A 49 -15.79 -16.11 23.59
C PRO A 49 -14.41 -16.26 22.92
N PHE A 50 -14.36 -16.68 21.65
CA PHE A 50 -13.12 -16.76 20.87
C PHE A 50 -12.70 -15.44 20.22
N ALA A 51 -13.38 -14.32 20.54
CA ALA A 51 -12.93 -12.98 20.21
C ALA A 51 -12.15 -12.31 21.36
N GLU A 52 -12.13 -12.92 22.55
CA GLU A 52 -11.46 -12.37 23.73
C GLU A 52 -9.96 -12.67 23.69
N THR A 53 -9.14 -11.66 24.00
CA THR A 53 -7.67 -11.79 24.12
C THR A 53 -7.26 -12.85 25.13
N GLY A 54 -6.22 -13.60 24.80
CA GLY A 54 -5.64 -14.64 25.66
C GLY A 54 -6.45 -15.93 25.68
N SER A 55 -7.64 -15.96 25.06
CA SER A 55 -8.39 -17.19 24.89
C SER A 55 -7.67 -18.14 23.93
N SER A 56 -7.72 -19.44 24.24
CA SER A 56 -7.04 -20.48 23.46
C SER A 56 -8.04 -21.53 22.99
N TRP A 57 -8.03 -21.79 21.69
CA TRP A 57 -9.03 -22.59 21.00
C TRP A 57 -8.38 -23.61 20.10
N ARG A 58 -8.97 -24.80 20.03
CA ARG A 58 -8.56 -25.88 19.13
C ARG A 58 -9.56 -25.98 18.00
N ILE A 59 -9.04 -26.00 16.78
CA ILE A 59 -9.75 -26.43 15.58
C ILE A 59 -9.21 -27.79 15.13
N GLY A 60 -10.03 -28.55 14.42
CA GLY A 60 -9.63 -29.82 13.83
C GLY A 60 -10.81 -30.46 13.11
N ARG A 61 -10.65 -31.72 12.73
CA ARG A 61 -11.69 -32.52 12.08
C ARG A 61 -11.84 -33.84 12.83
N ALA A 62 -13.07 -34.28 13.09
CA ALA A 62 -13.33 -35.55 13.78
C ALA A 62 -14.66 -36.13 13.30
N PRO A 63 -14.90 -37.45 13.45
CA PRO A 63 -16.20 -38.03 13.13
C PRO A 63 -17.30 -37.39 14.00
N GLU A 64 -18.47 -37.06 13.43
CA GLU A 64 -19.53 -36.35 14.16
C GLU A 64 -20.00 -37.12 15.40
N GLN A 65 -19.94 -38.46 15.39
CA GLN A 65 -20.23 -39.29 16.55
C GLN A 65 -19.31 -38.99 17.76
N ARG A 66 -18.02 -38.69 17.50
CA ARG A 66 -17.03 -38.37 18.55
C ARG A 66 -17.27 -36.98 19.11
N ILE A 67 -17.59 -36.02 18.25
CA ILE A 67 -17.97 -34.67 18.65
C ILE A 67 -19.27 -34.69 19.48
N ALA A 68 -20.26 -35.49 19.04
CA ALA A 68 -21.52 -35.65 19.75
C ALA A 68 -21.34 -36.29 21.14
N ALA A 69 -20.41 -37.23 21.29
CA ALA A 69 -20.06 -37.79 22.60
C ALA A 69 -19.52 -36.73 23.56
N LEU A 70 -18.58 -35.87 23.11
CA LEU A 70 -18.08 -34.77 23.93
C LEU A 70 -19.18 -33.78 24.34
N ARG A 71 -20.12 -33.48 23.44
CA ARG A 71 -21.29 -32.65 23.80
C ARG A 71 -22.18 -33.32 24.85
N ALA A 72 -22.38 -34.63 24.73
CA ALA A 72 -23.15 -35.41 25.71
C ALA A 72 -22.47 -35.41 27.08
N ASP A 73 -21.13 -35.37 27.11
CA ASP A 73 -20.33 -35.24 28.33
C ASP A 73 -20.26 -33.80 28.88
N GLY A 74 -20.93 -32.84 28.22
CA GLY A 74 -21.08 -31.46 28.69
C GLY A 74 -20.04 -30.47 28.17
N PHE A 75 -19.16 -30.88 27.25
CA PHE A 75 -18.18 -29.98 26.65
C PHE A 75 -18.80 -29.09 25.56
N ALA A 76 -18.38 -27.83 25.51
CA ALA A 76 -18.83 -26.87 24.50
C ALA A 76 -18.03 -27.01 23.20
N VAL A 77 -18.52 -27.83 22.28
CA VAL A 77 -17.88 -28.08 20.98
C VAL A 77 -18.82 -27.65 19.83
N ALA A 78 -18.40 -26.64 19.07
CA ALA A 78 -19.08 -26.26 17.84
C ALA A 78 -18.62 -27.18 16.70
N SER A 79 -19.51 -27.60 15.79
CA SER A 79 -19.13 -28.30 14.56
C SER A 79 -19.85 -27.76 13.33
N GLY A 80 -19.28 -28.07 12.16
CA GLY A 80 -19.88 -27.81 10.86
C GLY A 80 -20.39 -29.09 10.18
N PRO A 81 -20.90 -28.99 8.94
CA PRO A 81 -21.37 -30.15 8.21
C PRO A 81 -20.22 -31.14 7.93
N GLU A 82 -20.50 -32.43 8.12
CA GLU A 82 -19.56 -33.52 7.84
C GLU A 82 -19.24 -33.61 6.35
N ARG A 83 -17.96 -33.82 6.03
CA ARG A 83 -17.47 -34.09 4.67
C ARG A 83 -16.45 -35.22 4.73
N SER A 84 -16.65 -36.24 3.90
CA SER A 84 -15.75 -37.41 3.82
C SER A 84 -15.53 -38.12 5.16
N GLY A 85 -16.56 -38.25 5.99
CA GLY A 85 -16.48 -38.94 7.28
C GLY A 85 -16.07 -38.06 8.47
N LEU A 86 -15.70 -36.79 8.23
CA LEU A 86 -15.19 -35.89 9.27
C LEU A 86 -15.94 -34.55 9.27
N ALA A 87 -16.32 -34.10 10.46
CA ALA A 87 -16.88 -32.78 10.69
C ALA A 87 -15.80 -31.85 11.29
N PRO A 88 -15.70 -30.60 10.82
CA PRO A 88 -14.82 -29.62 11.42
C PRO A 88 -15.37 -29.24 12.79
N PHE A 89 -14.48 -29.06 13.78
CA PHE A 89 -14.86 -28.66 15.14
C PHE A 89 -14.05 -27.46 15.64
N LEU A 90 -14.63 -26.76 16.61
CA LEU A 90 -13.99 -25.71 17.42
C LEU A 90 -14.36 -25.93 18.89
N GLN A 91 -13.36 -25.92 19.77
CA GLN A 91 -13.52 -26.04 21.22
C GLN A 91 -12.42 -25.28 21.96
N ARG A 92 -12.52 -25.15 23.29
CA ARG A 92 -11.40 -24.60 24.07
C ARG A 92 -10.21 -25.55 24.04
N ALA A 93 -9.00 -25.00 24.01
CA ALA A 93 -7.79 -25.80 23.95
C ALA A 93 -7.60 -26.68 25.21
N ALA A 94 -8.15 -26.27 26.35
CA ALA A 94 -8.09 -27.04 27.59
C ALA A 94 -9.05 -28.24 27.61
N ASP A 95 -10.06 -28.27 26.73
CA ASP A 95 -11.05 -29.35 26.70
C ASP A 95 -10.46 -30.62 26.05
N PRO A 96 -10.96 -31.82 26.41
CA PRO A 96 -10.54 -33.09 25.80
C PRO A 96 -10.69 -33.07 24.28
N VAL A 97 -9.68 -33.57 23.57
CA VAL A 97 -9.70 -33.68 22.12
C VAL A 97 -10.67 -34.80 21.72
N PRO A 98 -11.52 -34.63 20.69
CA PRO A 98 -12.32 -35.74 20.18
C PRO A 98 -11.43 -36.91 19.77
N ASP A 99 -11.84 -38.13 20.09
CA ASP A 99 -11.14 -39.32 19.58
C ASP A 99 -11.11 -39.29 18.05
N ASP A 100 -10.05 -39.84 17.48
CA ASP A 100 -9.83 -39.90 16.02
C ASP A 100 -9.79 -38.51 15.35
N ALA A 101 -9.47 -37.45 16.11
CA ALA A 101 -9.34 -36.10 15.57
C ALA A 101 -8.08 -35.93 14.71
N GLU A 102 -8.26 -35.35 13.54
CA GLU A 102 -7.24 -35.04 12.54
C GLU A 102 -7.06 -33.52 12.39
N GLU A 103 -5.93 -33.12 11.81
CA GLU A 103 -5.62 -31.73 11.44
C GLU A 103 -5.78 -30.72 12.59
N CYS A 104 -5.51 -31.16 13.82
CA CYS A 104 -5.72 -30.33 15.01
C CYS A 104 -4.70 -29.18 15.06
N ALA A 105 -5.21 -27.96 15.18
CA ALA A 105 -4.41 -26.75 15.38
C ALA A 105 -4.95 -25.97 16.57
N THR A 106 -4.05 -25.46 17.41
CA THR A 106 -4.40 -24.58 18.54
C THR A 106 -4.07 -23.15 18.19
N HIS A 107 -5.02 -22.25 18.43
CA HIS A 107 -4.93 -20.82 18.19
C HIS A 107 -5.14 -20.07 19.49
N THR A 108 -4.18 -19.22 19.82
CA THR A 108 -4.31 -18.25 20.91
C THR A 108 -4.66 -16.90 20.31
N ILE A 109 -5.73 -16.29 20.79
CA ILE A 109 -6.23 -15.01 20.31
C ILE A 109 -5.38 -13.90 20.93
N ALA A 110 -4.53 -13.27 20.14
CA ALA A 110 -3.60 -12.24 20.61
C ALA A 110 -4.24 -10.84 20.66
N ALA A 111 -5.21 -10.57 19.78
CA ALA A 111 -5.90 -9.29 19.69
C ALA A 111 -7.29 -9.35 20.33
N ASP A 112 -7.72 -8.25 20.94
CA ASP A 112 -9.06 -8.18 21.53
C ASP A 112 -10.09 -7.89 20.44
N ASP A 113 -10.50 -8.93 19.72
CA ASP A 113 -11.47 -8.82 18.64
C ASP A 113 -12.86 -8.42 19.15
N SER A 114 -13.14 -8.61 20.44
CA SER A 114 -14.39 -8.19 21.08
C SER A 114 -14.56 -6.67 21.10
N THR A 115 -13.46 -5.91 21.17
CA THR A 115 -13.46 -4.43 21.15
C THR A 115 -12.99 -3.87 19.81
N ARG A 116 -11.99 -4.52 19.20
CA ARG A 116 -11.37 -4.08 17.94
C ARG A 116 -12.31 -4.16 16.75
N LEU A 117 -13.06 -5.25 16.59
CA LEU A 117 -13.97 -5.41 15.45
C LEU A 117 -15.14 -4.41 15.48
N PRO A 118 -15.83 -4.16 16.62
CA PRO A 118 -16.82 -3.09 16.69
C PRO A 118 -16.26 -1.70 16.35
N ARG A 119 -15.04 -1.38 16.80
CA ARG A 119 -14.36 -0.12 16.45
C ARG A 119 -14.12 -0.02 14.95
N LEU A 120 -13.60 -1.07 14.31
CA LEU A 120 -13.40 -1.14 12.86
C LEU A 120 -14.71 -0.95 12.08
N LEU A 121 -15.81 -1.57 12.54
CA LEU A 121 -17.12 -1.40 11.92
C LEU A 121 -17.67 0.02 12.10
N GLY A 122 -17.43 0.65 13.26
CA GLY A 122 -17.77 2.05 13.51
C GLY A 122 -17.01 3.01 12.57
N LEU A 123 -15.70 2.79 12.39
CA LEU A 123 -14.87 3.55 11.45
C LEU A 123 -15.36 3.38 10.00
N LEU A 124 -15.65 2.15 9.58
CA LEU A 124 -16.20 1.89 8.25
C LEU A 124 -17.54 2.58 8.03
N ALA A 125 -18.41 2.62 9.03
CA ALA A 125 -19.70 3.29 8.94
C ALA A 125 -19.55 4.83 8.87
N GLY A 126 -18.59 5.39 9.61
CA GLY A 126 -18.36 6.84 9.67
C GLY A 126 -17.55 7.39 8.50
N GLN A 127 -16.56 6.65 8.02
CA GLN A 127 -15.57 7.10 7.03
C GLN A 127 -15.73 6.43 5.65
N GLY A 128 -16.52 5.36 5.57
CA GLY A 128 -16.74 4.61 4.35
C GLY A 128 -15.61 3.64 3.98
N PRO A 129 -15.79 2.88 2.88
CA PRO A 129 -14.81 1.91 2.40
C PRO A 129 -13.49 2.54 1.96
N LEU A 130 -12.39 1.81 2.18
CA LEU A 130 -11.03 2.25 1.84
C LEU A 130 -10.70 1.97 0.37
N PRO A 131 -10.52 2.99 -0.49
CA PRO A 131 -9.97 2.78 -1.82
C PRO A 131 -8.50 2.38 -1.71
N VAL A 132 -8.04 1.49 -2.60
CA VAL A 132 -6.61 1.18 -2.71
C VAL A 132 -5.93 2.29 -3.52
N PRO A 133 -5.04 3.09 -2.91
CA PRO A 133 -4.33 4.15 -3.61
C PRO A 133 -3.21 3.55 -4.49
N GLU A 134 -2.79 4.28 -5.53
CA GLU A 134 -1.76 3.79 -6.46
C GLU A 134 -0.42 3.54 -5.76
N GLU A 135 -0.10 4.36 -4.75
CA GLU A 135 1.10 4.28 -3.94
C GLU A 135 1.17 2.97 -3.15
N ALA A 136 0.03 2.44 -2.69
CA ALA A 136 -0.03 1.14 -2.02
C ALA A 136 0.21 0.00 -3.01
N VAL A 137 -0.34 0.10 -4.23
CA VAL A 137 -0.10 -0.87 -5.31
C VAL A 137 1.38 -0.88 -5.71
N ASP A 138 1.98 0.30 -5.87
CA ASP A 138 3.37 0.44 -6.27
C ASP A 138 4.30 -0.07 -5.18
N LEU A 139 4.06 0.26 -3.90
CA LEU A 139 4.85 -0.28 -2.79
C LEU A 139 4.78 -1.81 -2.72
N PHE A 140 3.59 -2.39 -2.82
CA PHE A 140 3.44 -3.85 -2.84
C PHE A 140 4.21 -4.47 -4.01
N ARG A 141 4.13 -3.86 -5.20
CA ARG A 141 4.86 -4.27 -6.40
C ARG A 141 6.38 -4.19 -6.20
N TRP A 142 6.90 -3.13 -5.59
CA TRP A 142 8.34 -2.98 -5.33
C TRP A 142 8.85 -4.02 -4.33
N ARG A 143 8.04 -4.36 -3.31
CA ARG A 143 8.40 -5.33 -2.29
C ARG A 143 8.31 -6.79 -2.75
N THR A 144 7.44 -7.09 -3.71
CA THR A 144 7.14 -8.48 -4.11
C THR A 144 7.59 -8.84 -5.53
N GLY A 145 7.88 -7.84 -6.37
CA GLY A 145 8.24 -8.01 -7.78
C GLY A 145 7.07 -8.41 -8.68
N VAL A 146 5.83 -8.44 -8.18
CA VAL A 146 4.66 -8.83 -9.00
C VAL A 146 4.24 -7.72 -9.95
N ALA A 147 3.58 -8.09 -11.05
CA ALA A 147 3.00 -7.14 -11.99
C ALA A 147 1.93 -6.25 -11.31
N ARG A 148 1.78 -5.00 -11.76
CA ARG A 148 0.84 -4.02 -11.18
C ARG A 148 -0.60 -4.55 -11.04
N PRO A 149 -1.19 -5.25 -12.05
CA PRO A 149 -2.54 -5.81 -11.88
C PRO A 149 -2.65 -6.84 -10.76
N ILE A 150 -1.60 -7.63 -10.52
CA ILE A 150 -1.57 -8.64 -9.45
C ILE A 150 -1.54 -7.93 -8.09
N ALA A 151 -0.68 -6.93 -7.92
CA ALA A 151 -0.63 -6.13 -6.70
C ALA A 151 -2.01 -5.52 -6.37
N ALA A 152 -2.68 -4.93 -7.36
CA ALA A 152 -4.02 -4.38 -7.18
C ALA A 152 -5.06 -5.45 -6.79
N LEU A 153 -5.08 -6.61 -7.46
CA LEU A 153 -5.99 -7.72 -7.14
C LEU A 153 -5.81 -8.26 -5.71
N VAL A 154 -4.57 -8.34 -5.24
CA VAL A 154 -4.24 -8.80 -3.89
C VAL A 154 -4.69 -7.80 -2.84
N LEU A 155 -4.37 -6.52 -3.01
CA LEU A 155 -4.77 -5.44 -2.09
C LEU A 155 -6.31 -5.30 -2.03
N ASP A 156 -7.01 -5.54 -3.13
CA ASP A 156 -8.47 -5.60 -3.19
C ASP A 156 -9.09 -6.86 -2.55
N GLY A 157 -8.30 -7.64 -1.80
CA GLY A 157 -8.80 -8.79 -1.04
C GLY A 157 -8.81 -10.09 -1.84
N PHE A 158 -7.84 -10.29 -2.73
CA PHE A 158 -7.81 -11.36 -3.72
C PHE A 158 -9.07 -11.38 -4.60
N ALA A 159 -9.36 -10.22 -5.22
CA ALA A 159 -10.52 -10.09 -6.08
C ALA A 159 -10.55 -11.19 -7.17
N GLY A 160 -11.71 -11.81 -7.34
CA GLY A 160 -11.89 -12.99 -8.19
C GLY A 160 -13.24 -13.67 -7.95
N SER A 161 -13.51 -14.71 -8.73
CA SER A 161 -14.74 -15.50 -8.64
C SER A 161 -14.41 -16.99 -8.79
N ASP A 162 -15.23 -17.85 -8.18
CA ASP A 162 -15.14 -19.30 -8.40
C ASP A 162 -15.73 -19.69 -9.77
N ASP A 163 -16.64 -18.88 -10.30
CA ASP A 163 -17.04 -18.96 -11.71
C ASP A 163 -15.91 -18.45 -12.62
N TYR A 164 -15.35 -19.34 -13.45
CA TYR A 164 -14.20 -19.04 -14.32
C TYR A 164 -14.49 -17.92 -15.34
N GLY A 165 -15.70 -17.87 -15.88
CA GLY A 165 -16.09 -16.84 -16.86
C GLY A 165 -16.16 -15.45 -16.22
N ALA A 166 -16.79 -15.37 -15.05
CA ALA A 166 -16.87 -14.15 -14.25
C ALA A 166 -15.49 -13.73 -13.73
N HIS A 167 -14.67 -14.67 -13.28
CA HIS A 167 -13.28 -14.43 -12.84
C HIS A 167 -12.44 -13.81 -13.94
N ARG A 168 -12.41 -14.47 -15.11
CA ARG A 168 -11.68 -13.96 -16.28
C ARG A 168 -12.19 -12.60 -16.72
N LYS A 169 -13.50 -12.35 -16.67
CA LYS A 169 -14.08 -11.04 -17.01
C LYS A 169 -13.64 -9.96 -16.02
N LEU A 170 -13.71 -10.24 -14.73
CA LEU A 170 -13.33 -9.30 -13.66
C LEU A 170 -11.87 -8.89 -13.78
N VAL A 171 -10.96 -9.86 -13.81
CA VAL A 171 -9.50 -9.64 -13.81
C VAL A 171 -9.03 -8.88 -15.07
N ARG A 172 -9.71 -9.06 -16.20
CA ARG A 172 -9.39 -8.35 -17.45
C ARG A 172 -10.06 -6.97 -17.58
N SER A 173 -11.02 -6.65 -16.73
CA SER A 173 -11.74 -5.38 -16.74
C SER A 173 -10.99 -4.29 -15.96
N LYS A 174 -11.43 -3.04 -16.07
CA LYS A 174 -10.93 -1.96 -15.18
C LYS A 174 -11.32 -2.29 -13.73
N PRO A 175 -10.46 -2.00 -12.74
CA PRO A 175 -9.20 -1.27 -12.86
C PRO A 175 -7.98 -2.12 -13.25
N TYR A 176 -8.06 -3.46 -13.16
CA TYR A 176 -6.90 -4.35 -13.26
C TYR A 176 -6.31 -4.47 -14.67
N LYS A 177 -7.17 -4.59 -15.70
CA LYS A 177 -6.77 -4.76 -17.11
C LYS A 177 -5.68 -5.84 -17.32
N ALA A 178 -5.70 -6.91 -16.53
CA ALA A 178 -4.69 -7.96 -16.65
C ALA A 178 -4.79 -8.66 -18.01
N ASP A 179 -3.66 -8.93 -18.64
CA ASP A 179 -3.61 -9.75 -19.85
C ASP A 179 -3.71 -11.25 -19.51
N GLN A 180 -3.60 -12.11 -20.52
CA GLN A 180 -3.73 -13.55 -20.31
C GLN A 180 -2.58 -14.14 -19.47
N ASN A 181 -1.36 -13.61 -19.63
CA ASN A 181 -0.18 -14.07 -18.89
C ASN A 181 -0.27 -13.66 -17.42
N THR A 182 -0.69 -12.43 -17.17
CA THR A 182 -0.91 -11.88 -15.82
C THR A 182 -2.03 -12.62 -15.09
N LEU A 183 -3.12 -12.96 -15.78
CA LEU A 183 -4.19 -13.79 -15.22
C LEU A 183 -3.66 -15.17 -14.81
N HIS A 184 -2.88 -15.82 -15.67
CA HIS A 184 -2.29 -17.13 -15.37
C HIS A 184 -1.35 -17.06 -14.16
N ALA A 185 -0.47 -16.06 -14.10
CA ALA A 185 0.42 -15.82 -12.98
C ALA A 185 -0.35 -15.57 -11.68
N TYR A 186 -1.44 -14.79 -11.73
CA TYR A 186 -2.30 -14.55 -10.57
C TYR A 186 -2.93 -15.84 -10.05
N ASP A 187 -3.50 -16.68 -10.93
CA ASP A 187 -4.07 -17.97 -10.56
C ASP A 187 -3.01 -18.92 -10.00
N GLU A 188 -1.78 -18.88 -10.54
CA GLU A 188 -0.66 -19.64 -10.00
C GLU A 188 -0.30 -19.21 -8.57
N PHE A 189 -0.20 -17.91 -8.30
CA PHE A 189 0.06 -17.40 -6.96
C PHE A 189 -1.05 -17.78 -5.97
N ARG A 190 -2.32 -17.65 -6.36
CA ARG A 190 -3.47 -18.08 -5.53
C ARG A 190 -3.40 -19.55 -5.19
N ARG A 191 -3.04 -20.40 -6.16
CA ARG A 191 -2.87 -21.84 -5.98
C ARG A 191 -1.70 -22.17 -5.04
N ARG A 192 -0.56 -21.50 -5.20
CA ARG A 192 0.63 -21.71 -4.36
C ARG A 192 0.41 -21.26 -2.91
N LEU A 193 -0.27 -20.13 -2.69
CA LEU A 193 -0.64 -19.67 -1.35
C LEU A 193 -1.69 -20.58 -0.71
N GLY A 194 -2.60 -21.12 -1.52
CA GLY A 194 -3.81 -21.79 -1.04
C GLY A 194 -4.70 -20.88 -0.19
N PRO A 195 -5.82 -21.39 0.33
CA PRO A 195 -6.75 -20.59 1.14
C PRO A 195 -6.12 -20.06 2.43
N ALA A 196 -5.26 -20.85 3.08
CA ALA A 196 -4.60 -20.45 4.32
C ALA A 196 -3.60 -19.30 4.09
N GLY A 197 -2.74 -19.40 3.08
CA GLY A 197 -1.77 -18.34 2.75
C GLY A 197 -2.46 -17.05 2.30
N GLN A 198 -3.54 -17.14 1.52
CA GLN A 198 -4.34 -15.97 1.16
C GLN A 198 -4.89 -15.26 2.42
N ARG A 199 -5.46 -16.01 3.38
CA ARG A 199 -5.92 -15.43 4.65
C ARG A 199 -4.79 -14.79 5.44
N THR A 200 -3.60 -15.39 5.49
CA THR A 200 -2.44 -14.81 6.17
C THR A 200 -2.03 -13.47 5.55
N VAL A 201 -1.97 -13.38 4.22
CA VAL A 201 -1.65 -12.12 3.53
C VAL A 201 -2.70 -11.05 3.83
N LEU A 202 -4.00 -11.38 3.73
CA LEU A 202 -5.06 -10.41 4.02
C LEU A 202 -5.10 -9.99 5.50
N ALA A 203 -4.84 -10.92 6.42
CA ALA A 203 -4.84 -10.64 7.85
C ALA A 203 -3.73 -9.65 8.23
N ALA A 204 -2.56 -9.73 7.59
CA ALA A 204 -1.44 -8.81 7.83
C ALA A 204 -1.78 -7.34 7.51
N ALA A 205 -2.80 -7.11 6.67
CA ALA A 205 -3.24 -5.75 6.32
C ALA A 205 -3.83 -5.01 7.53
N VAL A 206 -4.47 -5.72 8.46
CA VAL A 206 -5.22 -5.10 9.57
C VAL A 206 -4.29 -4.82 10.75
N PRO A 207 -4.12 -3.55 11.15
CA PRO A 207 -3.28 -3.17 12.28
C PRO A 207 -3.92 -3.52 13.63
N GLY A 208 -3.14 -3.35 14.70
CA GLY A 208 -3.61 -3.50 16.08
C GLY A 208 -4.68 -2.46 16.43
N ASP A 209 -4.46 -1.19 16.08
CA ASP A 209 -5.50 -0.16 16.10
C ASP A 209 -6.08 0.05 14.69
N PRO A 210 -7.35 -0.35 14.44
CA PRO A 210 -8.01 -0.17 13.15
C PRO A 210 -8.03 1.26 12.61
N GLU A 211 -7.94 2.28 13.47
CA GLU A 211 -7.94 3.68 13.05
C GLU A 211 -6.74 4.03 12.17
N GLU A 212 -5.61 3.34 12.34
CA GLU A 212 -4.42 3.50 11.50
C GLU A 212 -4.71 3.28 10.01
N LEU A 213 -5.73 2.49 9.66
CA LEU A 213 -6.11 2.25 8.25
C LEU A 213 -6.64 3.52 7.55
N TRP A 214 -7.29 4.40 8.30
CA TRP A 214 -7.83 5.67 7.79
C TRP A 214 -6.89 6.86 8.01
N ALA A 215 -5.80 6.67 8.76
CA ALA A 215 -4.76 7.68 8.90
C ALA A 215 -4.02 7.91 7.57
N PRO A 216 -3.36 9.06 7.38
CA PRO A 216 -2.46 9.28 6.26
C PRO A 216 -1.45 8.13 6.14
N GLY A 217 -1.36 7.52 4.95
CA GLY A 217 -0.47 6.39 4.70
C GLY A 217 -0.91 5.04 5.28
N GLY A 218 -2.11 4.94 5.88
CA GLY A 218 -2.65 3.69 6.42
C GLY A 218 -2.68 2.55 5.40
N MET A 219 -3.10 2.85 4.17
CA MET A 219 -3.15 1.86 3.09
C MET A 219 -1.77 1.44 2.57
N THR A 220 -0.77 2.33 2.57
CA THR A 220 0.61 1.94 2.21
C THR A 220 1.24 1.09 3.31
N ALA A 221 0.99 1.42 4.58
CA ALA A 221 1.44 0.60 5.71
C ALA A 221 0.79 -0.80 5.69
N ALA A 222 -0.51 -0.89 5.35
CA ALA A 222 -1.18 -2.16 5.11
C ALA A 222 -0.53 -2.95 3.96
N ALA A 223 -0.27 -2.30 2.82
CA ALA A 223 0.41 -2.93 1.69
C ALA A 223 1.81 -3.45 2.03
N ASP A 224 2.60 -2.72 2.82
CA ASP A 224 3.93 -3.15 3.27
C ASP A 224 3.85 -4.41 4.15
N ARG A 225 2.92 -4.45 5.12
CA ARG A 225 2.68 -5.65 5.94
C ARG A 225 2.20 -6.84 5.11
N MET A 226 1.28 -6.61 4.17
CA MET A 226 0.81 -7.65 3.25
C MET A 226 1.95 -8.18 2.37
N ALA A 227 2.84 -7.30 1.89
CA ALA A 227 4.00 -7.67 1.08
C ALA A 227 5.03 -8.47 1.90
N ALA A 228 5.24 -8.12 3.17
CA ALA A 228 6.09 -8.90 4.07
C ALA A 228 5.53 -10.32 4.28
N ALA A 229 4.22 -10.45 4.54
CA ALA A 229 3.55 -11.75 4.65
C ALA A 229 3.61 -12.55 3.34
N TRP A 230 3.45 -11.88 2.19
CA TRP A 230 3.62 -12.49 0.88
C TRP A 230 5.03 -13.04 0.68
N ALA A 231 6.06 -12.24 0.96
CA ALA A 231 7.46 -12.63 0.81
C ALA A 231 7.85 -13.80 1.72
N GLN A 232 7.30 -13.87 2.94
CA GLN A 232 7.49 -15.01 3.83
C GLN A 232 6.90 -16.32 3.28
N LEU A 233 5.78 -16.25 2.56
CA LEU A 233 5.07 -17.43 2.05
C LEU A 233 5.56 -17.88 0.67
N LEU A 234 5.92 -16.97 -0.21
CA LEU A 234 6.26 -17.24 -1.61
C LEU A 234 7.73 -16.99 -1.96
N GLY A 235 8.50 -16.38 -1.05
CA GLY A 235 9.82 -15.82 -1.32
C GLY A 235 9.77 -14.38 -1.81
N GLY A 236 10.88 -13.66 -1.67
CA GLY A 236 11.08 -12.35 -2.28
C GLY A 236 11.65 -12.49 -3.69
N ALA A 237 11.05 -11.81 -4.67
CA ALA A 237 11.66 -11.59 -5.98
C ALA A 237 12.14 -10.13 -6.06
N PRO A 238 13.37 -9.88 -6.55
CA PRO A 238 13.81 -8.51 -6.79
C PRO A 238 12.86 -7.83 -7.77
N TYR A 239 12.46 -6.61 -7.46
CA TYR A 239 11.65 -5.82 -8.37
C TYR A 239 12.35 -5.68 -9.72
N THR A 240 11.65 -6.05 -10.79
CA THR A 240 12.09 -5.86 -12.17
C THR A 240 11.00 -5.06 -12.89
N ASP A 241 11.38 -3.95 -13.51
CA ASP A 241 10.42 -3.17 -14.27
C ASP A 241 10.05 -3.89 -15.57
N ASP A 242 8.76 -4.01 -15.84
CA ASP A 242 8.19 -4.53 -17.08
C ASP A 242 8.06 -3.44 -18.17
N GLY A 243 8.77 -2.32 -17.98
CA GLY A 243 8.72 -1.11 -18.79
C GLY A 243 7.59 -0.15 -18.40
N SER A 244 6.62 -0.60 -17.61
CA SER A 244 5.47 0.25 -17.24
C SER A 244 5.86 1.36 -16.26
N HIS A 245 6.79 1.10 -15.34
CA HIS A 245 7.27 2.13 -14.41
C HIS A 245 8.15 3.12 -15.14
N ALA A 246 9.08 2.66 -15.99
CA ALA A 246 9.92 3.54 -16.79
C ALA A 246 9.07 4.48 -17.66
N ALA A 247 8.08 3.92 -18.37
CA ALA A 247 7.16 4.71 -19.20
C ALA A 247 6.33 5.70 -18.38
N ALA A 248 5.87 5.31 -17.19
CA ALA A 248 5.15 6.20 -16.29
C ALA A 248 6.04 7.35 -15.80
N LEU A 249 7.28 7.07 -15.36
CA LEU A 249 8.22 8.11 -14.93
C LEU A 249 8.54 9.09 -16.07
N ALA A 250 8.75 8.56 -17.28
CA ALA A 250 9.00 9.37 -18.47
C ALA A 250 7.81 10.30 -18.78
N ALA A 251 6.59 9.77 -18.81
CA ALA A 251 5.39 10.53 -19.12
C ALA A 251 5.04 11.55 -18.02
N ASP A 252 5.20 11.19 -16.75
CA ASP A 252 4.76 12.02 -15.63
C ASP A 252 5.70 13.18 -15.30
N HIS A 253 6.97 13.05 -15.65
CA HIS A 253 8.02 14.00 -15.25
C HIS A 253 8.79 14.56 -16.44
N GLY A 254 8.40 14.21 -17.68
CA GLY A 254 9.07 14.64 -18.89
C GLY A 254 10.50 14.13 -19.00
N LEU A 255 10.82 13.01 -18.32
CA LEU A 255 12.13 12.38 -18.38
C LEU A 255 12.24 11.61 -19.70
N PRO A 256 13.33 11.75 -20.47
CA PRO A 256 13.62 10.85 -21.57
C PRO A 256 13.63 9.40 -21.09
N GLN A 257 13.09 8.49 -21.90
CA GLN A 257 12.93 7.08 -21.55
C GLN A 257 14.23 6.42 -21.06
N ILE A 258 15.36 6.78 -21.67
CA ILE A 258 16.69 6.28 -21.28
C ILE A 258 17.01 6.56 -19.81
N TRP A 259 16.62 7.74 -19.29
CA TRP A 259 16.85 8.12 -17.90
C TRP A 259 15.90 7.41 -16.96
N ALA A 260 14.63 7.23 -17.34
CA ALA A 260 13.70 6.45 -16.56
C ALA A 260 14.18 4.99 -16.40
N THR A 261 14.67 4.38 -17.49
CA THR A 261 15.28 3.03 -17.45
C THR A 261 16.56 3.01 -16.61
N ALA A 262 17.45 3.99 -16.78
CA ALA A 262 18.70 4.05 -16.03
C ALA A 262 18.45 4.16 -14.52
N LEU A 263 17.51 5.00 -14.10
CA LEU A 263 17.13 5.16 -12.70
C LEU A 263 16.54 3.88 -12.10
N LEU A 264 15.81 3.09 -12.88
CA LEU A 264 15.21 1.84 -12.39
C LEU A 264 16.19 0.66 -12.38
N THR A 265 17.17 0.67 -13.27
CA THR A 265 18.16 -0.42 -13.40
C THR A 265 19.48 -0.13 -12.68
N GLY A 266 19.73 1.14 -12.33
CA GLY A 266 21.01 1.60 -11.80
C GLY A 266 22.14 1.55 -12.84
N ARG A 267 21.83 1.56 -14.15
CA ARG A 267 22.82 1.39 -15.22
C ARG A 267 22.67 2.43 -16.32
N LEU A 268 23.79 2.97 -16.77
CA LEU A 268 23.88 3.80 -17.98
C LEU A 268 24.28 2.91 -19.16
N GLU A 269 23.50 2.94 -20.24
CA GLU A 269 23.80 2.15 -21.45
C GLU A 269 24.82 2.84 -22.37
N THR A 270 25.04 4.14 -22.22
CA THR A 270 25.94 4.93 -23.08
C THR A 270 26.79 5.91 -22.26
N PRO A 271 28.08 6.11 -22.63
CA PRO A 271 28.88 7.21 -22.08
C PRO A 271 28.19 8.55 -22.32
N LEU A 272 28.23 9.42 -21.33
CA LEU A 272 27.59 10.74 -21.38
C LEU A 272 28.61 11.80 -21.80
N ASP A 273 28.19 12.73 -22.64
CA ASP A 273 28.88 14.01 -22.79
C ASP A 273 28.55 14.94 -21.60
N ALA A 274 29.11 16.15 -21.60
CA ALA A 274 28.91 17.10 -20.51
C ALA A 274 27.43 17.49 -20.30
N ASP A 275 26.67 17.64 -21.39
CA ASP A 275 25.24 17.96 -21.33
C ASP A 275 24.43 16.75 -20.79
N GLY A 276 24.79 15.54 -21.20
CA GLY A 276 24.24 14.29 -20.67
C GLY A 276 24.55 14.11 -19.18
N MET A 277 25.75 14.48 -18.73
CA MET A 277 26.14 14.43 -17.31
C MET A 277 25.30 15.39 -16.47
N GLN A 278 25.04 16.60 -16.96
CA GLN A 278 24.16 17.57 -16.30
C GLN A 278 22.70 17.10 -16.25
N ALA A 279 22.21 16.46 -17.31
CA ALA A 279 20.89 15.82 -17.32
C ALA A 279 20.81 14.67 -16.29
N ALA A 280 21.85 13.83 -16.22
CA ALA A 280 21.97 12.74 -15.25
C ALA A 280 21.93 13.26 -13.80
N ALA A 281 22.74 14.28 -13.50
CA ALA A 281 22.77 14.92 -12.19
C ALA A 281 21.39 15.40 -11.76
N THR A 282 20.64 15.98 -12.70
CA THR A 282 19.31 16.53 -12.42
C THR A 282 18.28 15.41 -12.25
N ALA A 283 18.36 14.34 -13.05
CA ALA A 283 17.52 13.15 -12.90
C ALA A 283 17.77 12.43 -11.56
N VAL A 284 19.04 12.30 -11.14
CA VAL A 284 19.43 11.76 -9.83
C VAL A 284 18.92 12.66 -8.70
N ALA A 285 19.11 13.98 -8.78
CA ALA A 285 18.59 14.91 -7.78
C ALA A 285 17.07 14.78 -7.61
N TRP A 286 16.34 14.72 -8.72
CA TRP A 286 14.90 14.51 -8.72
C TRP A 286 14.52 13.16 -8.12
N ALA A 287 15.19 12.08 -8.52
CA ALA A 287 14.90 10.75 -8.01
C ALA A 287 15.09 10.65 -6.49
N LEU A 288 16.11 11.31 -5.96
CA LEU A 288 16.42 11.32 -4.52
C LEU A 288 15.52 12.25 -3.71
N ALA A 289 14.99 13.33 -4.31
CA ALA A 289 14.25 14.36 -3.58
C ALA A 289 12.73 14.31 -3.77
N GLU A 290 12.24 13.74 -4.87
CA GLU A 290 10.83 13.85 -5.29
C GLU A 290 10.15 12.50 -5.52
N ARG A 291 10.83 11.38 -5.26
CA ARG A 291 10.25 10.03 -5.27
C ARG A 291 9.85 9.61 -3.86
N PRO A 292 8.86 8.73 -3.73
CA PRO A 292 8.51 8.19 -2.43
C PRO A 292 9.66 7.33 -1.88
N VAL A 293 9.71 7.19 -0.56
CA VAL A 293 10.67 6.34 0.14
C VAL A 293 10.54 4.90 -0.35
N GLU A 294 11.68 4.23 -0.55
CA GLU A 294 11.80 2.89 -1.15
C GLU A 294 11.44 2.77 -2.65
N ASP A 295 11.26 3.88 -3.38
CA ASP A 295 11.08 3.81 -4.83
C ASP A 295 12.34 3.23 -5.52
N PRO A 296 12.20 2.22 -6.41
CA PRO A 296 13.31 1.68 -7.20
C PRO A 296 14.14 2.74 -7.95
N ALA A 297 13.52 3.83 -8.42
CA ALA A 297 14.21 4.93 -9.07
C ALA A 297 15.18 5.67 -8.13
N ALA A 298 14.82 5.83 -6.85
CA ALA A 298 15.70 6.42 -5.84
C ALA A 298 16.84 5.46 -5.47
N GLN A 299 16.59 4.15 -5.48
CA GLN A 299 17.63 3.14 -5.29
C GLN A 299 18.64 3.15 -6.45
N GLY A 300 18.19 3.13 -7.70
CA GLY A 300 19.10 3.19 -8.84
C GLY A 300 19.78 4.55 -8.99
N ALA A 301 19.16 5.66 -8.57
CA ALA A 301 19.83 6.97 -8.49
C ALA A 301 21.06 6.94 -7.58
N ARG A 302 20.99 6.23 -6.45
CA ARG A 302 22.14 6.04 -5.54
C ARG A 302 23.27 5.25 -6.19
N VAL A 303 22.93 4.23 -6.99
CA VAL A 303 23.92 3.46 -7.76
C VAL A 303 24.56 4.35 -8.83
N LEU A 304 23.74 5.08 -9.59
CA LEU A 304 24.19 5.97 -10.65
C LEU A 304 25.07 7.12 -10.16
N LEU A 305 24.88 7.59 -8.92
CA LEU A 305 25.70 8.66 -8.35
C LEU A 305 27.20 8.33 -8.35
N GLY A 306 27.57 7.05 -8.20
CA GLY A 306 28.96 6.60 -8.27
C GLY A 306 29.57 6.71 -9.68
N GLU A 307 28.74 6.78 -10.72
CA GLU A 307 29.15 6.88 -12.12
C GLU A 307 29.28 8.34 -12.60
N LEU A 308 28.85 9.32 -11.78
CA LEU A 308 28.90 10.74 -12.13
C LEU A 308 30.26 11.35 -11.73
N THR A 309 31.26 11.30 -12.61
CA THR A 309 32.64 11.74 -12.28
C THR A 309 32.97 13.17 -12.71
N ASP A 310 32.30 13.70 -13.73
CA ASP A 310 32.69 14.96 -14.41
C ASP A 310 31.83 16.16 -14.01
N LEU A 311 31.19 16.09 -12.84
CA LEU A 311 30.36 17.16 -12.30
C LEU A 311 31.16 18.10 -11.39
N PRO A 312 30.74 19.37 -11.27
CA PRO A 312 31.25 20.28 -10.26
C PRO A 312 31.20 19.67 -8.85
N ALA A 313 32.26 19.85 -8.06
CA ALA A 313 32.42 19.21 -6.75
C ALA A 313 31.32 19.59 -5.73
N ASP A 314 30.82 20.82 -5.80
CA ASP A 314 29.71 21.33 -5.01
C ASP A 314 28.39 20.61 -5.35
N LEU A 315 28.13 20.38 -6.63
CA LEU A 315 26.98 19.61 -7.10
C LEU A 315 27.06 18.14 -6.65
N LEU A 316 28.22 17.49 -6.81
CA LEU A 316 28.42 16.13 -6.31
C LEU A 316 28.24 16.03 -4.81
N THR A 317 28.74 17.00 -4.05
CA THR A 317 28.54 17.07 -2.60
C THR A 317 27.05 17.18 -2.25
N ALA A 318 26.29 18.00 -2.98
CA ALA A 318 24.86 18.14 -2.77
C ALA A 318 24.09 16.84 -3.10
N LEU A 319 24.46 16.13 -4.17
CA LEU A 319 23.84 14.86 -4.55
C LEU A 319 24.12 13.75 -3.52
N HIS A 320 25.35 13.65 -3.00
CA HIS A 320 25.67 12.71 -1.93
C HIS A 320 24.85 13.00 -0.66
N LYS A 321 24.70 14.27 -0.28
CA LYS A 321 23.83 14.64 0.86
C LYS A 321 22.37 14.23 0.65
N LEU A 322 21.85 14.35 -0.57
CA LEU A 322 20.50 13.87 -0.89
C LEU A 322 20.43 12.34 -0.82
N ALA A 323 21.45 11.63 -1.30
CA ALA A 323 21.53 10.18 -1.23
C ALA A 323 21.57 9.69 0.22
N ASP A 324 22.42 10.29 1.07
CA ASP A 324 22.52 9.97 2.49
C ASP A 324 21.22 10.27 3.25
N ARG A 325 20.54 11.38 2.91
CA ARG A 325 19.24 11.70 3.49
C ARG A 325 18.19 10.65 3.13
N SER A 326 18.16 10.23 1.87
CA SER A 326 17.19 9.23 1.38
C SER A 326 17.30 7.86 2.07
N THR A 327 18.47 7.51 2.63
CA THR A 327 18.68 6.24 3.35
C THR A 327 18.43 6.34 4.85
N THR A 328 18.39 7.56 5.40
CA THR A 328 18.24 7.82 6.84
C THR A 328 16.91 8.48 7.19
N THR A 329 16.02 8.61 6.21
CA THR A 329 14.72 9.22 6.37
C THR A 329 13.83 8.44 7.33
N LEU A 330 13.10 9.16 8.19
CA LEU A 330 12.10 8.57 9.09
C LEU A 330 10.72 8.45 8.42
N VAL A 331 10.59 8.96 7.19
CA VAL A 331 9.34 8.89 6.43
C VAL A 331 9.05 7.44 6.04
N PRO A 332 7.83 6.93 6.28
CA PRO A 332 7.50 5.54 5.96
C PRO A 332 7.65 5.18 4.47
N PRO A 333 7.93 3.91 4.13
CA PRO A 333 7.94 3.43 2.76
C PRO A 333 6.66 3.79 1.98
N GLY A 334 6.83 4.17 0.71
CA GLY A 334 5.72 4.63 -0.15
C GLY A 334 5.26 6.06 0.10
N GLN A 335 5.82 6.77 1.10
CA GLN A 335 5.48 8.17 1.39
C GLN A 335 6.57 9.15 0.92
N TYR A 336 6.24 10.44 0.86
CA TYR A 336 7.13 11.48 0.35
C TYR A 336 7.75 12.33 1.47
N GLU A 337 9.06 12.59 1.40
CA GLU A 337 9.72 13.55 2.32
C GLU A 337 9.12 14.95 2.25
N THR A 338 8.63 15.32 1.06
CA THR A 338 7.99 16.60 0.78
C THR A 338 6.58 16.71 1.35
N ASN A 339 6.05 15.66 1.99
CA ASN A 339 4.76 15.70 2.68
C ASN A 339 4.97 15.89 4.21
N PRO A 340 4.66 17.09 4.75
CA PRO A 340 4.83 17.40 6.17
C PRO A 340 4.05 16.49 7.12
N LEU A 341 2.97 15.86 6.66
CA LEU A 341 2.20 14.91 7.48
C LEU A 341 3.05 13.70 7.90
N PHE A 342 4.13 13.40 7.17
CA PHE A 342 5.06 12.32 7.48
C PHE A 342 6.42 12.83 7.92
N SER A 343 6.94 13.90 7.32
CA SER A 343 8.29 14.37 7.62
C SER A 343 8.38 15.20 8.90
N VAL A 344 7.33 15.96 9.24
CA VAL A 344 7.30 16.86 10.40
C VAL A 344 5.88 16.95 11.02
N PRO A 345 5.28 15.83 11.44
CA PRO A 345 3.88 15.79 11.89
C PRO A 345 3.58 16.73 13.07
N ASP A 346 4.51 16.87 14.02
CA ASP A 346 4.33 17.76 15.17
C ASP A 346 4.24 19.24 14.76
N LEU A 347 5.04 19.65 13.77
CA LEU A 347 4.98 21.01 13.22
C LEU A 347 3.66 21.25 12.46
N VAL A 348 3.10 20.22 11.82
CA VAL A 348 1.78 20.31 11.21
C VAL A 348 0.73 20.60 12.28
N ASP A 349 0.80 19.92 13.43
CA ASP A 349 -0.17 20.10 14.52
C ASP A 349 -0.05 21.49 15.17
N ASP A 350 1.18 21.99 15.34
CA ASP A 350 1.45 23.36 15.79
C ASP A 350 0.86 24.40 14.83
N VAL A 351 1.09 24.24 13.51
CA VAL A 351 0.59 25.16 12.47
C VAL A 351 -0.94 25.07 12.35
N ALA A 352 -1.51 23.87 12.42
CA ALA A 352 -2.95 23.65 12.41
C ALA A 352 -3.62 24.39 13.58
N THR A 353 -3.05 24.27 14.77
CA THR A 353 -3.51 24.96 15.97
C THR A 353 -3.36 26.47 15.84
N ALA A 354 -2.20 26.96 15.40
CA ALA A 354 -1.91 28.39 15.29
C ALA A 354 -2.79 29.11 14.25
N LEU A 355 -3.14 28.42 13.16
CA LEU A 355 -3.98 28.96 12.09
C LEU A 355 -5.48 28.64 12.27
N GLY A 356 -5.83 27.73 13.19
CA GLY A 356 -7.21 27.26 13.38
C GLY A 356 -7.75 26.50 12.17
N VAL A 357 -6.91 25.65 11.56
CA VAL A 357 -7.22 24.88 10.34
C VAL A 357 -6.96 23.39 10.54
N SER A 358 -7.40 22.57 9.59
CA SER A 358 -7.12 21.14 9.51
C SER A 358 -5.62 20.86 9.31
N ARG A 359 -5.20 19.64 9.68
CA ARG A 359 -3.82 19.16 9.45
C ARG A 359 -3.43 19.22 7.97
N ASP A 360 -4.36 18.89 7.07
CA ASP A 360 -4.14 18.97 5.62
C ASP A 360 -3.90 20.42 5.17
N ALA A 361 -4.68 21.38 5.67
CA ALA A 361 -4.46 22.79 5.39
C ALA A 361 -3.11 23.28 5.92
N ALA A 362 -2.74 22.89 7.15
CA ALA A 362 -1.43 23.20 7.72
C ALA A 362 -0.27 22.59 6.90
N ALA A 363 -0.40 21.34 6.45
CA ALA A 363 0.59 20.68 5.60
C ALA A 363 0.75 21.42 4.25
N LEU A 364 -0.36 21.82 3.61
CA LEU A 364 -0.30 22.63 2.38
C LEU A 364 0.35 23.99 2.64
N HIS A 365 0.07 24.63 3.77
CA HIS A 365 0.69 25.90 4.14
C HIS A 365 2.22 25.77 4.24
N LEU A 366 2.71 24.75 4.95
CA LEU A 366 4.13 24.47 5.09
C LEU A 366 4.78 24.20 3.72
N GLN A 367 4.16 23.41 2.85
CA GLN A 367 4.67 23.13 1.51
C GLN A 367 4.79 24.40 0.66
N LEU A 368 3.81 25.30 0.71
CA LEU A 368 3.84 26.56 -0.05
C LEU A 368 4.94 27.52 0.43
N HIS A 369 5.34 27.44 1.70
CA HIS A 369 6.44 28.25 2.27
C HIS A 369 7.82 27.61 2.09
N ALA A 370 7.90 26.28 2.13
CA ALA A 370 9.17 25.56 2.07
C ALA A 370 9.66 25.31 0.63
N LEU A 371 8.75 25.25 -0.35
CA LEU A 371 9.05 24.84 -1.72
C LEU A 371 8.97 26.02 -2.68
N ASP A 372 9.92 26.11 -3.61
CA ASP A 372 9.86 27.12 -4.66
C ASP A 372 8.77 26.77 -5.69
N ARG A 373 7.69 27.55 -5.68
CA ARG A 373 6.57 27.49 -6.65
C ARG A 373 6.05 26.08 -6.95
N PRO A 374 5.68 25.27 -5.95
CA PRO A 374 5.20 23.92 -6.21
C PRO A 374 3.90 23.94 -7.03
N SER A 375 3.83 23.11 -8.07
CA SER A 375 2.61 23.00 -8.88
C SER A 375 1.49 22.29 -8.10
N ASP A 376 0.23 22.64 -8.37
CA ASP A 376 -0.93 21.93 -7.79
C ASP A 376 -0.90 20.42 -8.08
N ARG A 377 -0.38 20.02 -9.25
CA ARG A 377 -0.25 18.61 -9.62
C ARG A 377 0.75 17.90 -8.71
N THR A 378 1.91 18.52 -8.46
CA THR A 378 2.99 17.93 -7.67
C THR A 378 2.60 17.84 -6.19
N VAL A 379 2.02 18.90 -5.64
CA VAL A 379 1.48 18.91 -4.27
C VAL A 379 0.46 17.81 -4.07
N ARG A 380 -0.48 17.67 -5.02
CA ARG A 380 -1.50 16.63 -4.94
C ARG A 380 -0.90 15.22 -4.95
N ARG A 381 0.15 15.00 -5.74
CA ARG A 381 0.86 13.71 -5.76
C ARG A 381 1.51 13.42 -4.42
N TRP A 382 2.27 14.36 -3.85
CA TRP A 382 2.96 14.15 -2.57
C TRP A 382 2.03 13.87 -1.40
N ASN A 383 0.83 14.45 -1.44
CA ASN A 383 -0.18 14.27 -0.41
C ASN A 383 -1.23 13.18 -0.75
N SER A 384 -1.11 12.51 -1.90
CA SER A 384 -2.11 11.57 -2.43
C SER A 384 -3.54 12.15 -2.48
N TRP A 385 -3.66 13.43 -2.83
CA TRP A 385 -4.91 14.17 -2.84
C TRP A 385 -5.63 14.15 -4.20
N SER A 386 -6.94 13.95 -4.14
CA SER A 386 -7.83 14.20 -5.28
C SER A 386 -7.86 15.70 -5.63
N ILE A 387 -8.35 16.04 -6.83
CA ILE A 387 -8.54 17.44 -7.24
C ILE A 387 -9.46 18.16 -6.26
N ASP A 388 -10.55 17.51 -5.87
CA ASP A 388 -11.60 18.14 -5.06
C ASP A 388 -11.17 18.27 -3.59
N HIS A 389 -10.39 17.32 -3.08
CA HIS A 389 -9.76 17.46 -1.76
C HIS A 389 -8.81 18.65 -1.73
N HIS A 390 -7.90 18.76 -2.70
CA HIS A 390 -6.98 19.90 -2.81
C HIS A 390 -7.71 21.24 -2.90
N ARG A 391 -8.80 21.31 -3.67
CA ARG A 391 -9.65 22.52 -3.74
C ARG A 391 -10.27 22.86 -2.39
N THR A 392 -10.72 21.87 -1.64
CA THR A 392 -11.32 22.03 -0.31
C THR A 392 -10.27 22.58 0.68
N VAL A 393 -9.09 21.96 0.74
CA VAL A 393 -7.98 22.39 1.58
C VAL A 393 -7.52 23.82 1.24
N ARG A 394 -7.41 24.16 -0.07
CA ARG A 394 -7.08 25.53 -0.50
C ARG A 394 -8.12 26.56 -0.08
N LYS A 395 -9.41 26.20 -0.14
CA LYS A 395 -10.51 27.06 0.28
C LYS A 395 -10.43 27.34 1.78
N GLU A 396 -10.13 26.32 2.58
CA GLU A 396 -9.93 26.43 4.02
C GLU A 396 -8.79 27.40 4.36
N LEU A 397 -7.60 27.21 3.78
CA LEU A 397 -6.47 28.12 4.01
C LEU A 397 -6.77 29.57 3.61
N THR A 398 -7.52 29.76 2.53
CA THR A 398 -7.94 31.10 2.08
C THR A 398 -8.92 31.73 3.07
N ALA A 399 -9.85 30.94 3.62
CA ALA A 399 -10.81 31.40 4.63
C ALA A 399 -10.12 31.78 5.95
N ALA A 400 -9.10 31.02 6.35
CA ALA A 400 -8.27 31.29 7.52
C ALA A 400 -7.36 32.53 7.37
N LYS A 401 -7.33 33.15 6.18
CA LYS A 401 -6.44 34.27 5.83
C LYS A 401 -4.97 33.96 6.16
N ALA A 402 -4.58 32.69 6.01
CA ALA A 402 -3.24 32.24 6.29
C ALA A 402 -2.22 33.08 5.48
N PRO A 403 -1.12 33.54 6.08
CA PRO A 403 -0.13 34.35 5.38
C PRO A 403 0.38 33.63 4.14
N ARG A 404 0.24 34.28 2.97
CA ARG A 404 0.82 33.74 1.74
C ARG A 404 2.33 34.00 1.74
N PRO A 405 3.13 33.08 1.18
CA PRO A 405 4.54 33.35 0.92
C PRO A 405 4.64 34.64 0.11
N LYS A 406 5.48 35.56 0.56
CA LYS A 406 5.75 36.80 -0.19
C LYS A 406 6.40 36.38 -1.50
N THR A 407 5.77 36.67 -2.64
CA THR A 407 6.37 36.37 -3.94
C THR A 407 7.63 37.23 -4.07
N ALA A 408 8.80 36.64 -3.85
CA ALA A 408 10.06 37.35 -4.03
C ALA A 408 10.14 37.83 -5.49
N ALA A 409 10.41 39.11 -5.69
CA ALA A 409 10.74 39.64 -7.01
C ALA A 409 11.97 38.87 -7.54
N PRO A 410 12.09 38.65 -8.87
CA PRO A 410 13.18 37.85 -9.45
C PRO A 410 14.60 38.27 -9.03
N ALA A 411 14.77 39.51 -8.57
CA ALA A 411 16.05 40.09 -8.15
C ALA A 411 16.37 39.95 -6.65
N GLU A 412 15.42 39.54 -5.80
CA GLU A 412 15.58 39.43 -4.34
C GLU A 412 15.51 37.97 -3.83
N ALA A 413 15.41 36.99 -4.72
CA ALA A 413 15.53 35.59 -4.32
C ALA A 413 16.96 35.34 -3.80
N PRO A 414 17.15 34.87 -2.55
CA PRO A 414 18.47 34.46 -2.10
C PRO A 414 18.98 33.36 -3.03
N ALA A 415 20.25 33.44 -3.43
CA ALA A 415 20.91 32.54 -4.37
C ALA A 415 21.02 31.07 -3.91
N SER A 416 20.22 30.62 -2.95
CA SER A 416 20.43 29.36 -2.22
C SER A 416 19.27 28.38 -2.23
N VAL A 417 18.15 28.64 -2.92
CA VAL A 417 17.12 27.60 -3.11
C VAL A 417 16.82 27.48 -4.60
N PRO A 418 17.43 26.50 -5.29
CA PRO A 418 17.17 26.29 -6.69
C PRO A 418 15.74 25.74 -6.89
N ALA A 419 15.14 25.99 -8.05
CA ALA A 419 13.80 25.52 -8.39
C ALA A 419 13.66 23.98 -8.20
N PRO A 420 12.44 23.42 -8.10
CA PRO A 420 12.25 21.97 -7.99
C PRO A 420 13.07 21.21 -9.04
N ALA A 421 13.64 20.07 -8.67
CA ALA A 421 14.62 19.38 -9.50
C ALA A 421 14.01 18.98 -10.86
N HIS A 422 12.73 18.58 -10.90
CA HIS A 422 12.04 18.32 -12.16
C HIS A 422 11.90 19.56 -13.06
N GLU A 423 11.64 20.76 -12.51
CA GLU A 423 11.55 21.97 -13.33
C GLU A 423 12.90 22.40 -13.88
N ARG A 424 13.97 22.26 -13.07
CA ARG A 424 15.34 22.47 -13.54
C ARG A 424 15.69 21.45 -14.63
N PHE A 425 15.26 20.20 -14.47
CA PHE A 425 15.43 19.14 -15.47
C PHE A 425 14.76 19.51 -16.78
N THR A 426 13.47 19.83 -16.75
CA THR A 426 12.71 20.18 -17.96
C THR A 426 13.31 21.38 -18.68
N ARG A 427 13.77 22.41 -17.94
CA ARG A 427 14.42 23.59 -18.53
C ARG A 427 15.79 23.27 -19.13
N ALA A 428 16.65 22.58 -18.39
CA ALA A 428 17.97 22.17 -18.86
C ALA A 428 17.87 21.29 -20.11
N TRP A 429 16.92 20.35 -20.11
CA TRP A 429 16.68 19.46 -21.25
C TRP A 429 16.10 20.20 -22.46
N ALA A 430 15.13 21.09 -22.28
CA ALA A 430 14.60 21.90 -23.37
C ALA A 430 15.68 22.77 -24.03
N HIS A 431 16.69 23.21 -23.28
CA HIS A 431 17.85 23.93 -23.82
C HIS A 431 18.80 23.02 -24.60
N SER A 432 19.00 21.78 -24.16
CA SER A 432 19.82 20.78 -24.88
C SER A 432 19.12 20.31 -26.18
N ALA A 433 17.82 20.03 -26.14
CA ALA A 433 17.04 19.51 -27.27
C ALA A 433 16.74 20.55 -28.37
N ALA A 434 16.91 21.85 -28.10
CA ALA A 434 16.64 22.92 -29.07
C ALA A 434 17.80 23.21 -30.03
N ARG A 435 18.94 22.51 -29.91
CA ARG A 435 20.04 22.66 -30.87
C ARG A 435 19.77 21.79 -32.11
N PRO A 436 19.72 22.36 -33.33
CA PRO A 436 19.70 21.55 -34.53
C PRO A 436 21.00 20.74 -34.59
N GLU A 437 20.88 19.44 -34.86
CA GLU A 437 22.02 18.57 -35.16
C GLU A 437 22.91 19.26 -36.20
N THR A 438 24.07 19.77 -35.78
CA THR A 438 25.14 20.10 -36.70
C THR A 438 25.64 18.79 -37.29
N LYS A 439 25.07 18.41 -38.44
CA LYS A 439 25.61 17.37 -39.30
C LYS A 439 27.06 17.73 -39.62
N ALA A 440 27.99 16.88 -39.20
CA ALA A 440 29.35 16.85 -39.67
C ALA A 440 29.40 16.38 -41.13
#